data_AF-A0A2H9UHY9-F1
#
_entry.id   AF-A0A2H9UHY9-F1
#
_cell.length_a   1.000
_cell.length_b   1.000
_cell.length_c   1.000
_cell.angle_alpha   90.00
_cell.angle_beta   90.00
_cell.angle_gamma   90.00
#
_symmetry.space_group_name_H-M   'P 1'
#
loop_
_entity.id
_entity.type
_entity.pdbx_description
1 polymer ?
#
loop_
_entity_poly.entity_id
_entity_poly.type
_entity_poly.pdbx_seq_one_letter_code
_entity_poly.pdbx_strand_id
1 'polypeptide(L)'
;MSINCNDLFKMSDSTKYFIYASLFFLVSSLFCLPAYASSCWLGQSATLSLGTSNAQGSALVSTDVIADCYFNSNQPVTYKLCLVADSFDPVGSTPRSMIIYNPVRALLNYELYSDAARTFKIPDSERKNQAQCQTFQFEAGTGNVSNRLKLYGQVLPGQNVPAAYYQTNSIGLKLYSAYKVGSEVPTDRSPCKFEYW
;
A
#
# COMPACT_ATOMS: atom_id res chain seq x y z
N MET A 1 44.80 -3.76 -29.58
CA MET A 1 45.29 -5.09 -30.02
C MET A 1 44.09 -5.82 -30.62
N SER A 2 44.02 -5.94 -31.95
CA SER A 2 42.88 -6.55 -32.64
C SER A 2 43.02 -8.07 -32.66
N ILE A 3 42.09 -8.78 -32.03
CA ILE A 3 42.03 -10.24 -32.09
C ILE A 3 41.40 -10.60 -33.43
N ASN A 4 42.13 -11.34 -34.27
CA ASN A 4 41.68 -11.77 -35.58
C ASN A 4 40.77 -13.01 -35.44
N CYS A 5 39.66 -13.07 -36.19
CA CYS A 5 38.65 -14.12 -36.01
C CYS A 5 39.19 -15.54 -36.27
N ASN A 6 40.25 -15.64 -37.08
CA ASN A 6 40.93 -16.91 -37.38
C ASN A 6 41.78 -17.46 -36.23
N ASP A 7 42.14 -16.64 -35.24
CA ASP A 7 42.95 -17.08 -34.08
C ASP A 7 42.10 -17.78 -33.01
N LEU A 8 40.77 -17.58 -33.02
CA LEU A 8 39.83 -18.25 -32.11
C LEU A 8 39.70 -19.75 -32.38
N PHE A 9 39.88 -20.18 -33.63
CA PHE A 9 39.76 -21.59 -34.03
C PHE A 9 40.96 -22.44 -33.63
N LYS A 10 42.10 -21.82 -33.29
CA LYS A 10 43.32 -22.51 -32.84
C LYS A 10 43.40 -22.71 -31.32
N MET A 11 42.44 -22.20 -30.56
CA MET A 11 42.44 -22.30 -29.10
C MET A 11 41.95 -23.67 -28.60
N SER A 12 42.52 -24.11 -27.47
CA SER A 12 42.06 -25.32 -26.78
C SER A 12 40.61 -25.17 -26.29
N ASP A 13 39.85 -26.26 -26.23
CA ASP A 13 38.41 -26.21 -25.89
C ASP A 13 38.15 -25.68 -24.48
N SER A 14 39.10 -25.85 -23.55
CA SER A 14 39.05 -25.24 -22.21
C SER A 14 39.06 -23.70 -22.28
N THR A 15 39.88 -23.12 -23.15
CA THR A 15 39.98 -21.67 -23.33
C THR A 15 38.71 -21.09 -23.96
N LYS A 16 38.07 -21.82 -24.88
CA LYS A 16 36.77 -21.43 -25.46
C LYS A 16 35.68 -21.41 -24.39
N TYR A 17 35.65 -22.42 -23.50
CA TYR A 17 34.69 -22.49 -22.40
C TYR A 17 34.81 -21.30 -21.44
N PHE A 18 36.04 -20.90 -21.09
CA PHE A 18 36.28 -19.72 -20.25
C PHE A 18 35.80 -18.42 -20.93
N ILE A 19 36.01 -18.27 -22.24
CA ILE A 19 35.54 -17.11 -23.00
C ILE A 19 34.00 -17.08 -23.06
N TYR A 20 33.34 -18.20 -23.32
CA TYR A 20 31.87 -18.25 -23.33
C TYR A 20 31.25 -18.01 -21.95
N ALA A 21 31.83 -18.57 -20.90
CA ALA A 21 31.36 -18.36 -19.52
C ALA A 21 31.51 -16.90 -19.08
N SER A 22 32.62 -16.25 -19.47
CA SER A 22 32.84 -14.83 -19.17
C SER A 22 31.95 -13.91 -20.00
N LEU A 23 31.68 -14.23 -21.28
CA LEU A 23 30.71 -13.50 -22.09
C LEU A 23 29.29 -13.63 -21.52
N PHE A 24 28.92 -14.83 -21.06
CA PHE A 24 27.61 -15.09 -20.44
C PHE A 24 27.45 -14.28 -19.14
N PHE A 25 28.49 -14.20 -18.30
CA PHE A 25 28.49 -13.36 -17.10
C PHE A 25 28.40 -11.86 -17.40
N LEU A 26 29.08 -11.39 -18.46
CA LEU A 26 29.05 -9.98 -18.88
C LEU A 26 27.70 -9.55 -19.47
N VAL A 27 27.03 -10.47 -20.18
CA VAL A 27 25.67 -10.25 -20.69
C VAL A 27 24.65 -10.31 -19.54
N SER A 28 24.85 -11.17 -18.54
CA SER A 28 23.98 -11.27 -17.37
C SER A 28 23.98 -9.99 -16.50
N SER A 29 25.13 -9.31 -16.39
CA SER A 29 25.24 -8.07 -15.61
C SER A 29 24.65 -6.84 -16.31
N LEU A 30 24.48 -6.87 -17.64
CA LEU A 30 23.84 -5.80 -18.42
C LEU A 30 22.31 -5.78 -18.28
N PHE A 31 21.68 -6.85 -17.77
CA PHE A 31 20.25 -6.90 -17.49
C PHE A 31 19.88 -6.51 -16.05
N CYS A 32 20.86 -6.10 -15.23
CA CYS A 32 20.56 -5.46 -13.95
C CYS A 32 20.08 -4.03 -14.21
N LEU A 33 18.76 -3.89 -14.36
CA LEU A 33 18.10 -2.59 -14.33
C LEU A 33 18.47 -1.86 -13.02
N PRO A 34 18.60 -0.52 -13.04
CA PRO A 34 18.85 0.25 -11.83
C PRO A 34 17.76 -0.05 -10.79
N ALA A 35 18.17 -0.59 -9.65
CA ALA A 35 17.30 -0.76 -8.50
C ALA A 35 17.11 0.61 -7.85
N TYR A 36 16.06 1.32 -8.24
CA TYR A 36 15.67 2.54 -7.54
C TYR A 36 15.10 2.17 -6.16
N ALA A 37 15.68 2.73 -5.10
CA ALA A 37 15.08 2.63 -3.77
C ALA A 37 13.80 3.46 -3.76
N SER A 38 12.68 2.77 -3.60
CA SER A 38 11.36 3.36 -3.51
C SER A 38 10.63 2.69 -2.35
N SER A 39 10.04 3.51 -1.48
CA SER A 39 9.25 3.04 -0.35
C SER A 39 8.13 4.02 -0.07
N CYS A 40 7.02 3.50 0.44
CA CYS A 40 5.93 4.31 0.96
C CYS A 40 5.54 3.77 2.34
N TRP A 41 5.29 4.67 3.28
CA TRP A 41 4.86 4.34 4.63
C TRP A 41 3.76 5.29 5.10
N LEU A 42 3.06 4.90 6.16
CA LEU A 42 2.09 5.78 6.81
C LEU A 42 2.86 6.73 7.75
N GLY A 43 2.71 8.03 7.52
CA GLY A 43 3.49 9.04 8.25
C GLY A 43 3.05 9.24 9.70
N GLN A 44 1.74 9.30 9.95
CA GLN A 44 1.15 9.53 11.27
C GLN A 44 -0.11 8.68 11.49
N SER A 45 -0.40 8.38 12.76
CA SER A 45 -1.66 7.76 13.16
C SER A 45 -2.83 8.69 12.85
N ALA A 46 -3.77 8.24 12.02
CA ALA A 46 -5.00 8.97 11.73
C ALA A 46 -6.05 8.68 12.81
N THR A 47 -6.61 9.73 13.40
CA THR A 47 -7.78 9.62 14.30
C THR A 47 -9.04 9.96 13.51
N LEU A 48 -10.07 9.13 13.66
CA LEU A 48 -11.40 9.37 13.08
C LEU A 48 -12.45 9.32 14.19
N SER A 49 -13.10 10.46 14.44
CA SER A 49 -14.25 10.53 15.36
C SER A 49 -15.55 10.44 14.56
N LEU A 50 -16.35 9.42 14.84
CA LEU A 50 -17.64 9.19 14.18
C LEU A 50 -18.77 10.10 14.69
N GLY A 51 -18.49 10.90 15.72
CA GLY A 51 -19.44 11.83 16.32
C GLY A 51 -20.62 11.14 17.02
N THR A 52 -21.71 11.87 17.18
CA THR A 52 -22.94 11.35 17.79
C THR A 52 -23.69 10.49 16.78
N SER A 53 -24.08 9.29 17.21
CA SER A 53 -24.94 8.39 16.46
C SER A 53 -26.25 8.15 17.21
N ASN A 54 -27.30 7.80 16.48
CA ASN A 54 -28.60 7.42 17.03
C ASN A 54 -29.07 6.11 16.35
N ALA A 55 -30.34 5.75 16.55
CA ALA A 55 -30.91 4.55 15.93
C ALA A 55 -30.84 4.57 14.37
N GLN A 56 -30.68 5.75 13.76
CA GLN A 56 -30.51 5.94 12.32
C GLN A 56 -29.03 5.91 11.89
N GLY A 57 -28.10 5.60 12.79
CA GLY A 57 -26.66 5.58 12.55
C GLY A 57 -26.00 6.94 12.79
N SER A 58 -24.82 7.14 12.23
CA SER A 58 -24.14 8.46 12.22
C SER A 58 -24.17 9.08 10.84
N ALA A 59 -23.89 10.39 10.79
CA ALA A 59 -23.42 11.02 9.57
C ALA A 59 -22.12 10.36 9.09
N LEU A 60 -21.86 10.46 7.79
CA LEU A 60 -20.56 10.08 7.24
C LEU A 60 -19.53 11.13 7.67
N VAL A 61 -18.43 10.67 8.24
CA VAL A 61 -17.28 11.51 8.60
C VAL A 61 -16.05 11.07 7.81
N SER A 62 -15.05 11.93 7.70
CA SER A 62 -13.81 11.61 7.00
C SER A 62 -12.57 12.14 7.71
N THR A 63 -11.46 11.44 7.54
CA THR A 63 -10.12 11.89 7.92
C THR A 63 -9.13 11.65 6.78
N ASP A 64 -8.00 12.34 6.81
CA ASP A 64 -6.89 12.13 5.88
C ASP A 64 -5.86 11.19 6.51
N VAL A 65 -5.57 10.10 5.81
CA VAL A 65 -4.44 9.23 6.11
C VAL A 65 -3.26 9.68 5.25
N ILE A 66 -2.17 10.07 5.90
CA ILE A 66 -0.97 10.56 5.21
C ILE A 66 -0.06 9.38 4.85
N ALA A 67 0.15 9.19 3.56
CA ALA A 67 1.11 8.25 3.00
C ALA A 67 2.32 9.01 2.45
N ASP A 68 3.47 8.84 3.10
CA ASP A 68 4.72 9.42 2.67
C ASP A 68 5.45 8.42 1.77
N CYS A 69 5.83 8.87 0.59
CA CYS A 69 6.55 8.07 -0.38
C CYS A 69 7.88 8.74 -0.72
N TYR A 70 8.96 7.96 -0.71
CA TYR A 70 10.28 8.41 -1.13
C TYR A 70 10.63 7.82 -2.48
N PHE A 71 11.00 8.71 -3.42
CA PHE A 71 11.62 8.33 -4.67
C PHE A 71 12.65 9.36 -5.10
N ASN A 72 13.89 8.91 -5.31
CA ASN A 72 14.96 9.76 -5.78
C ASN A 72 15.48 9.26 -7.13
N SER A 73 14.89 9.78 -8.20
CA SER A 73 15.26 9.48 -9.59
C SER A 73 15.14 10.73 -10.45
N ASN A 74 15.88 10.73 -11.55
CA ASN A 74 15.80 11.74 -12.61
C ASN A 74 14.63 11.51 -13.57
N GLN A 75 13.79 10.51 -13.31
CA GLN A 75 12.59 10.20 -14.07
C GLN A 75 11.36 10.29 -13.16
N PRO A 76 10.18 10.65 -13.71
CA PRO A 76 8.94 10.58 -12.97
C PRO A 76 8.64 9.13 -12.57
N VAL A 77 7.77 8.96 -11.58
CA VAL A 77 7.34 7.66 -11.08
C VAL A 77 5.85 7.69 -10.80
N THR A 78 5.17 6.60 -11.14
CA THR A 78 3.75 6.42 -10.86
C THR A 78 3.59 5.37 -9.77
N TYR A 79 2.95 5.75 -8.67
CA TYR A 79 2.60 4.88 -7.55
C TYR A 79 1.14 4.48 -7.59
N LYS A 80 0.86 3.26 -7.12
CA LYS A 80 -0.47 2.75 -6.80
C LYS A 80 -0.48 2.43 -5.31
N LEU A 81 -1.31 3.15 -4.54
CA LEU A 81 -1.39 3.07 -3.09
C LEU A 81 -2.77 2.54 -2.66
N CYS A 82 -2.80 1.49 -1.84
CA CYS A 82 -4.05 0.86 -1.37
C CYS A 82 -4.04 0.80 0.16
N LEU A 83 -5.15 1.22 0.77
CA LEU A 83 -5.31 1.21 2.23
C LEU A 83 -6.15 0.00 2.66
N VAL A 84 -5.69 -0.71 3.70
CA VAL A 84 -6.48 -1.70 4.43
C VAL A 84 -6.50 -1.37 5.92
N ALA A 85 -7.47 -1.91 6.64
CA ALA A 85 -7.61 -1.69 8.07
C ALA A 85 -7.96 -2.98 8.81
N ASP A 86 -7.07 -3.43 9.68
CA ASP A 86 -7.29 -4.56 10.58
C ASP A 86 -7.83 -4.05 11.92
N SER A 87 -8.81 -4.76 12.50
CA SER A 87 -9.31 -4.46 13.85
C SER A 87 -8.93 -5.60 14.78
N PHE A 88 -8.28 -5.27 15.89
CA PHE A 88 -7.74 -6.26 16.83
C PHE A 88 -8.55 -6.36 18.12
N ASP A 89 -9.18 -5.26 18.56
CA ASP A 89 -10.05 -5.27 19.74
C ASP A 89 -11.07 -4.12 19.70
N PRO A 90 -12.38 -4.43 19.70
CA PRO A 90 -12.98 -5.76 19.55
C PRO A 90 -12.74 -6.34 18.13
N VAL A 91 -12.52 -7.66 18.03
CA VAL A 91 -12.23 -8.34 16.76
C VAL A 91 -13.43 -8.26 15.81
N GLY A 92 -13.19 -7.80 14.58
CA GLY A 92 -14.17 -7.79 13.50
C GLY A 92 -13.64 -6.99 12.30
N SER A 93 -13.76 -7.51 11.08
CA SER A 93 -13.20 -6.86 9.89
C SER A 93 -14.19 -5.94 9.19
N THR A 94 -15.44 -6.38 9.04
CA THR A 94 -16.46 -5.76 8.18
C THR A 94 -17.86 -6.34 8.51
N PRO A 95 -18.71 -5.65 9.28
CA PRO A 95 -18.43 -4.38 9.94
C PRO A 95 -17.44 -4.54 11.10
N ARG A 96 -16.75 -3.45 11.41
CA ARG A 96 -15.88 -3.33 12.59
C ARG A 96 -16.73 -2.91 13.78
N SER A 97 -16.23 -3.11 15.00
CA SER A 97 -16.97 -2.72 16.21
C SER A 97 -16.14 -1.79 17.09
N MET A 98 -16.80 -0.85 17.74
CA MET A 98 -16.29 -0.12 18.90
C MET A 98 -16.90 -0.75 20.15
N ILE A 99 -16.22 -0.62 21.29
CA ILE A 99 -16.65 -1.18 22.57
C ILE A 99 -16.83 -0.08 23.61
N ILE A 100 -17.83 -0.29 24.47
CA ILE A 100 -17.89 0.32 25.79
C ILE A 100 -17.73 -0.76 26.85
N TYR A 101 -17.09 -0.41 27.96
CA TYR A 101 -16.99 -1.30 29.13
C TYR A 101 -17.92 -0.88 30.26
N ASN A 102 -18.16 0.43 30.41
CA ASN A 102 -19.00 1.03 31.45
C ASN A 102 -20.04 1.97 30.80
N PRO A 103 -21.30 2.02 31.28
CA PRO A 103 -21.87 1.29 32.42
C PRO A 103 -22.29 -0.16 32.11
N VAL A 104 -22.36 -0.53 30.83
CA VAL A 104 -22.68 -1.90 30.36
C VAL A 104 -21.76 -2.21 29.21
N ARG A 105 -21.25 -3.45 29.12
CA ARG A 105 -20.45 -3.87 27.97
C ARG A 105 -21.33 -4.01 26.73
N ALA A 106 -21.09 -3.19 25.72
CA ALA A 106 -21.82 -3.20 24.45
C ALA A 106 -20.89 -2.92 23.27
N LEU A 107 -21.28 -3.41 22.09
CA LEU A 107 -20.57 -3.23 20.84
C LEU A 107 -21.38 -2.37 19.88
N LEU A 108 -20.72 -1.41 19.25
CA LEU A 108 -21.31 -0.53 18.24
C LEU A 108 -20.59 -0.72 16.91
N ASN A 109 -21.31 -1.19 15.90
CA ASN A 109 -20.76 -1.49 14.59
C ASN A 109 -20.62 -0.23 13.74
N TYR A 110 -19.51 -0.15 13.02
CA TYR A 110 -19.23 0.89 12.05
C TYR A 110 -18.54 0.27 10.82
N GLU A 111 -18.57 1.02 9.73
CA GLU A 111 -17.87 0.68 8.49
C GLU A 111 -16.92 1.80 8.10
N LEU A 112 -15.87 1.41 7.38
CA LEU A 112 -14.89 2.30 6.77
C LEU A 112 -14.96 2.21 5.26
N TYR A 113 -14.84 3.33 4.57
CA TYR A 113 -14.94 3.42 3.11
C TYR A 113 -13.81 4.26 2.53
N SER A 114 -13.42 3.97 1.28
CA SER A 114 -12.46 4.78 0.53
C SER A 114 -13.11 5.96 -0.21
N ASP A 115 -14.44 5.96 -0.35
CA ASP A 115 -15.20 6.96 -1.09
C ASP A 115 -16.40 7.50 -0.29
N ALA A 116 -16.78 8.74 -0.57
CA ALA A 116 -17.91 9.40 0.08
C ALA A 116 -19.28 8.77 -0.27
N ALA A 117 -19.39 8.06 -1.40
CA ALA A 117 -20.62 7.39 -1.80
C ALA A 117 -20.82 6.05 -1.09
N ARG A 118 -19.85 5.58 -0.30
CA ARG A 118 -19.87 4.32 0.46
C ARG A 118 -19.93 3.09 -0.44
N THR A 119 -19.37 3.20 -1.64
CA THR A 119 -19.37 2.14 -2.65
C THR A 119 -18.31 1.09 -2.31
N PHE A 120 -17.19 1.53 -1.77
CA PHE A 120 -16.01 0.72 -1.57
C PHE A 120 -15.61 0.68 -0.10
N LYS A 121 -15.89 -0.45 0.54
CA LYS A 121 -15.47 -0.71 1.92
C LYS A 121 -13.96 -0.92 1.99
N ILE A 122 -13.33 -0.40 3.04
CA ILE A 122 -11.93 -0.71 3.35
C ILE A 122 -11.86 -2.14 3.87
N PRO A 123 -11.17 -3.06 3.17
CA PRO A 123 -11.04 -4.43 3.62
C PRO A 123 -9.99 -4.56 4.74
N ASP A 124 -9.91 -5.74 5.32
CA ASP A 124 -8.77 -6.19 6.10
C ASP A 124 -7.59 -6.61 5.19
N SER A 125 -6.46 -6.91 5.82
CA SER A 125 -5.24 -7.35 5.13
C SER A 125 -5.37 -8.69 4.41
N GLU A 126 -6.26 -9.59 4.87
CA GLU A 126 -6.49 -10.89 4.23
C GLU A 126 -7.19 -10.71 2.88
N ARG A 127 -8.02 -9.68 2.76
CA ARG A 127 -8.76 -9.30 1.56
C ARG A 127 -8.17 -8.08 0.85
N LYS A 128 -6.84 -7.89 0.93
CA LYS A 128 -6.13 -6.75 0.30
C LYS A 128 -6.38 -6.59 -1.20
N ASN A 129 -6.74 -7.66 -1.91
CA ASN A 129 -7.11 -7.63 -3.33
C ASN A 129 -8.45 -6.93 -3.61
N GLN A 130 -9.27 -6.68 -2.59
CA GLN A 130 -10.51 -5.92 -2.69
C GLN A 130 -10.31 -4.42 -2.37
N ALA A 131 -9.11 -4.03 -1.93
CA ALA A 131 -8.81 -2.66 -1.56
C ALA A 131 -8.84 -1.76 -2.80
N GLN A 132 -9.49 -0.60 -2.68
CA GLN A 132 -9.40 0.42 -3.71
C GLN A 132 -8.08 1.16 -3.58
N CYS A 133 -7.42 1.30 -4.72
CA CYS A 133 -6.11 1.92 -4.80
C CYS A 133 -6.22 3.27 -5.51
N GLN A 134 -5.45 4.23 -5.04
CA GLN A 134 -5.30 5.53 -5.67
C GLN A 134 -3.95 5.58 -6.38
N THR A 135 -3.93 6.22 -7.55
CA THR A 135 -2.72 6.38 -8.35
C THR A 135 -2.20 7.81 -8.19
N PHE A 136 -0.90 7.92 -7.95
CA PHE A 136 -0.20 9.20 -7.83
C PHE A 136 1.01 9.21 -8.74
N GLN A 137 1.24 10.32 -9.42
CA GLN A 137 2.43 10.53 -10.22
C GLN A 137 3.32 11.55 -9.50
N PHE A 138 4.59 11.19 -9.32
CA PHE A 138 5.61 12.09 -8.76
C PHE A 138 6.60 12.44 -9.86
N GLU A 139 6.97 13.71 -9.90
CA GLU A 139 7.93 14.21 -10.86
C GLU A 139 9.37 13.79 -10.52
N ALA A 140 10.26 13.96 -11.48
CA ALA A 140 11.68 13.71 -11.29
C ALA A 140 12.25 14.64 -10.19
N GLY A 141 13.13 14.12 -9.35
CA GLY A 141 13.83 14.89 -8.31
C GLY A 141 12.97 15.31 -7.11
N THR A 142 11.72 14.86 -7.00
CA THR A 142 10.82 15.27 -5.91
C THR A 142 11.25 14.77 -4.52
N GLY A 143 11.95 13.62 -4.44
CA GLY A 143 12.38 13.07 -3.16
C GLY A 143 11.22 12.53 -2.32
N ASN A 144 10.95 13.15 -1.16
CA ASN A 144 9.85 12.76 -0.27
C ASN A 144 8.55 13.49 -0.66
N VAL A 145 7.48 12.74 -0.86
CA VAL A 145 6.15 13.25 -1.22
C VAL A 145 5.09 12.71 -0.27
N SER A 146 4.32 13.60 0.33
CA SER A 146 3.18 13.25 1.18
C SER A 146 1.88 13.22 0.37
N ASN A 147 1.16 12.11 0.44
CA ASN A 147 -0.10 11.89 -0.25
C ASN A 147 -1.23 11.74 0.76
N ARG A 148 -2.42 12.27 0.43
CA ARG A 148 -3.60 12.20 1.30
C ARG A 148 -4.56 11.15 0.78
N LEU A 149 -4.71 10.05 1.51
CA LEU A 149 -5.72 9.03 1.27
C LEU A 149 -6.93 9.33 2.15
N LYS A 150 -8.09 9.58 1.54
CA LYS A 150 -9.33 9.80 2.29
C LYS A 150 -9.83 8.49 2.91
N LEU A 151 -10.14 8.55 4.20
CA LEU A 151 -10.81 7.47 4.93
C LEU A 151 -12.14 7.99 5.46
N TYR A 152 -13.23 7.35 5.06
CA TYR A 152 -14.57 7.69 5.51
C TYR A 152 -15.06 6.66 6.53
N GLY A 153 -15.84 7.10 7.51
CA GLY A 153 -16.42 6.22 8.52
C GLY A 153 -17.86 6.55 8.84
N GLN A 154 -18.63 5.52 9.18
CA GLN A 154 -20.03 5.66 9.56
C GLN A 154 -20.47 4.56 10.55
N VAL A 155 -21.16 4.96 11.61
CA VAL A 155 -21.93 4.04 12.47
C VAL A 155 -23.17 3.57 11.73
N LEU A 156 -23.41 2.26 11.71
CA LEU A 156 -24.52 1.66 10.98
C LEU A 156 -25.87 1.92 11.68
N PRO A 157 -26.97 2.11 10.94
CA PRO A 157 -28.32 2.24 11.50
C PRO A 157 -28.83 0.93 12.12
N GLY A 158 -29.88 1.03 12.94
CA GLY A 158 -30.66 -0.12 13.44
C GLY A 158 -30.05 -0.85 14.64
N GLN A 159 -29.02 -0.28 15.26
CA GLN A 159 -28.35 -0.89 16.40
C GLN A 159 -28.99 -0.48 17.72
N ASN A 160 -29.44 -1.45 18.52
CA ASN A 160 -30.01 -1.22 19.84
C ASN A 160 -28.91 -1.30 20.91
N VAL A 161 -28.25 -0.18 21.17
CA VAL A 161 -27.17 -0.10 22.16
C VAL A 161 -27.40 1.08 23.12
N PRO A 162 -26.89 1.02 24.36
CA PRO A 162 -26.99 2.13 25.30
C PRO A 162 -26.31 3.40 24.78
N ALA A 163 -26.88 4.57 25.09
CA ALA A 163 -26.24 5.85 24.83
C ALA A 163 -24.99 6.00 25.70
N ALA A 164 -23.81 6.04 25.08
CA ALA A 164 -22.52 6.10 25.75
C ALA A 164 -21.42 6.53 24.76
N TYR A 165 -20.19 6.69 25.26
CA TYR A 165 -19.00 6.95 24.45
C TYR A 165 -18.30 5.65 24.07
N TYR A 166 -18.47 5.22 22.81
CA TYR A 166 -17.84 4.02 22.26
C TYR A 166 -16.45 4.34 21.69
N GLN A 167 -15.49 3.44 21.92
CA GLN A 167 -14.13 3.59 21.39
C GLN A 167 -13.63 2.28 20.78
N THR A 168 -12.71 2.38 19.81
CA THR A 168 -11.94 1.20 19.36
C THR A 168 -10.63 1.18 20.13
N ASN A 169 -10.22 0.02 20.65
CA ASN A 169 -8.96 -0.08 21.39
C ASN A 169 -7.76 -0.23 20.45
N SER A 170 -7.95 -0.87 19.28
CA SER A 170 -6.87 -1.05 18.30
C SER A 170 -7.39 -1.23 16.87
N ILE A 171 -6.98 -0.32 15.98
CA ILE A 171 -7.08 -0.46 14.52
C ILE A 171 -5.68 -0.31 13.94
N GLY A 172 -5.24 -1.30 13.16
CA GLY A 172 -4.01 -1.21 12.37
C GLY A 172 -4.32 -0.84 10.93
N LEU A 173 -3.95 0.38 10.53
CA LEU A 173 -3.93 0.75 9.12
C LEU A 173 -2.66 0.17 8.48
N LYS A 174 -2.79 -0.43 7.30
CA LYS A 174 -1.65 -0.86 6.49
C LYS A 174 -1.75 -0.29 5.08
N LEU A 175 -0.60 0.10 4.56
CA LEU A 175 -0.45 0.63 3.22
C LEU A 175 0.21 -0.42 2.33
N TYR A 176 -0.47 -0.79 1.25
CA TYR A 176 0.14 -1.53 0.16
C TYR A 176 0.51 -0.56 -0.96
N SER A 177 1.72 -0.70 -1.50
CA SER A 177 2.19 0.14 -2.60
C SER A 177 2.81 -0.69 -3.72
N ALA A 178 2.67 -0.20 -4.94
CA ALA A 178 3.41 -0.63 -6.12
C ALA A 178 3.81 0.62 -6.90
N TYR A 179 4.92 0.57 -7.65
CA TYR A 179 5.43 1.75 -8.35
C TYR A 179 6.03 1.38 -9.71
N LYS A 180 6.04 2.32 -10.65
CA LYS A 180 6.65 2.13 -11.96
C LYS A 180 7.28 3.42 -12.40
N VAL A 181 8.53 3.35 -12.84
CA VAL A 181 9.24 4.51 -13.39
C VAL A 181 8.58 4.90 -14.71
N GLY A 182 8.34 6.20 -14.89
CA GLY A 182 7.53 6.76 -15.96
C GLY A 182 6.10 7.09 -15.51
N SER A 183 5.25 7.34 -16.50
CA SER A 183 3.83 7.69 -16.34
C SER A 183 2.89 6.48 -16.39
N GLU A 184 3.42 5.28 -16.56
CA GLU A 184 2.61 4.07 -16.66
C GLU A 184 2.16 3.59 -15.28
N VAL A 185 0.87 3.30 -15.15
CA VAL A 185 0.31 2.77 -13.90
C VAL A 185 0.85 1.37 -13.64
N PRO A 186 1.37 1.08 -12.43
CA PRO A 186 1.80 -0.26 -12.06
C PRO A 186 0.65 -1.26 -12.16
N THR A 187 0.90 -2.39 -12.82
CA THR A 187 -0.02 -3.53 -12.80
C THR A 187 0.23 -4.39 -11.56
N ASP A 188 -0.75 -5.19 -11.15
CA ASP A 188 -0.63 -6.08 -9.98
C ASP A 188 0.44 -7.19 -10.18
N ARG A 189 1.01 -7.30 -11.39
CA ARG A 189 2.08 -8.23 -11.77
C ARG A 189 3.45 -7.56 -11.93
N SER A 190 3.55 -6.25 -11.69
CA SER A 190 4.83 -5.53 -11.71
C SER A 190 5.71 -6.07 -10.58
N PRO A 191 7.01 -6.34 -10.80
CA PRO A 191 7.90 -6.75 -9.73
C PRO A 191 8.21 -5.54 -8.83
N CYS A 192 7.29 -5.21 -7.92
CA CYS A 192 7.46 -4.13 -6.96
C CYS A 192 7.29 -4.70 -5.56
N LYS A 193 8.40 -4.65 -4.81
CA LYS A 193 8.55 -5.13 -3.44
C LYS A 193 7.35 -4.77 -2.57
N PHE A 194 6.77 -5.80 -1.97
CA PHE A 194 5.90 -5.67 -0.80
C PHE A 194 6.80 -5.39 0.41
N GLU A 195 6.82 -4.17 0.93
CA GLU A 195 7.42 -3.90 2.24
C GLU A 195 6.33 -4.01 3.32
N TYR A 196 6.53 -4.99 4.20
CA TYR A 196 5.78 -5.17 5.43
C TYR A 196 6.55 -4.45 6.54
N TRP A 197 5.88 -3.55 7.25
CA TRP A 197 6.30 -3.10 8.57
C TRP A 197 5.10 -3.22 9.51
#